data_AF-A0A349CHS5-F1
#
_entry.id   AF-A0A349CHS5-F1
#
_cell.length_a   1.000
_cell.length_b   1.000
_cell.length_c   1.000
_cell.angle_alpha   90.00
_cell.angle_beta   90.00
_cell.angle_gamma   90.00
#
_symmetry.space_group_name_H-M   'P 1'
#
loop_
_entity.id
_entity.type
_entity.pdbx_description
1 polymer ?
#
loop_
_entity_poly.entity_id
_entity_poly.type
_entity_poly.pdbx_seq_one_letter_code
_entity_poly.pdbx_strand_id
1 'polypeptide(L)'
;MFNKKLFIIYLVIINLIISVCLSTNVFAAAAGIYTTPTLAVDATGSLWVYVGTGDKTDPAGSEATDTFYAIRDSDFSSTYTENNLENITSTSSYANDPSKHGWFLRFGGRERCLAEPLITDQKVYITSYTPAAGSSGCDTSGVAKLYIIDYLTGGGEVGTGVRSEVIGSGVASAPVVSVNPVTGSYDIYVSTSNATAGTDAHTFKATDPSAVNTPSRNQIYWHDMRVK
;
A
#
# COMPACT_ATOMS: atom_id res chain seq x y z
N MET A 1 30.40 -18.97 15.68
CA MET A 1 29.98 -17.68 16.27
C MET A 1 28.60 -17.35 15.69
N PHE A 2 27.53 -17.71 16.41
CA PHE A 2 26.15 -17.60 15.93
C PHE A 2 25.74 -16.12 15.84
N ASN A 3 25.33 -15.68 14.65
CA ASN A 3 25.00 -14.29 14.38
C ASN A 3 23.60 -13.95 14.94
N LYS A 4 23.56 -13.42 16.17
CA LYS A 4 22.32 -13.10 16.92
C LYS A 4 21.34 -12.20 16.16
N LYS A 5 21.80 -11.40 15.19
CA LYS A 5 20.93 -10.52 14.38
C LYS A 5 20.02 -11.29 13.43
N LEU A 6 20.47 -12.43 12.89
CA LEU A 6 19.68 -13.23 11.95
C LEU A 6 18.57 -14.03 12.66
N PHE A 7 18.80 -14.38 13.93
CA PHE A 7 17.84 -15.14 14.75
C PHE A 7 16.69 -14.26 15.27
N ILE A 8 16.95 -12.96 15.53
CA ILE A 8 15.92 -12.01 15.96
C ILE A 8 14.95 -11.70 14.81
N ILE A 9 15.45 -11.54 13.57
CA ILE A 9 14.61 -11.31 12.39
C ILE A 9 13.67 -12.49 12.14
N TYR A 10 14.16 -13.73 12.27
CA TYR A 10 13.34 -14.94 12.15
C TYR A 10 12.33 -15.09 13.30
N LEU A 11 12.68 -14.70 14.52
CA LEU A 11 11.80 -14.80 15.69
C LEU A 11 10.69 -13.73 15.71
N VAL A 12 10.93 -12.56 15.12
CA VAL A 12 9.92 -11.50 14.91
C VAL A 12 8.91 -11.94 13.84
N ILE A 13 9.37 -12.54 12.73
CA ILE A 13 8.48 -13.06 11.68
C ILE A 13 7.65 -14.26 12.19
N ILE A 14 8.22 -15.15 13.00
CA ILE A 14 7.50 -16.31 13.56
C ILE A 14 6.45 -15.90 14.61
N ASN A 15 6.73 -14.92 15.47
CA ASN A 15 5.73 -14.43 16.42
C ASN A 15 4.62 -13.60 15.76
N LEU A 16 4.90 -12.94 14.63
CA LEU A 16 3.89 -12.25 13.82
C LEU A 16 2.90 -13.23 13.17
N ILE A 17 3.33 -14.46 12.85
CA ILE A 17 2.50 -15.49 12.18
C ILE A 17 1.71 -16.36 13.18
N ILE A 18 2.22 -16.60 14.38
CA ILE A 18 1.52 -17.43 15.39
C ILE A 18 0.44 -16.62 16.15
N SER A 19 0.60 -15.30 16.28
CA SER A 19 -0.40 -14.41 16.90
C SER A 19 -1.50 -13.95 15.93
N VAL A 20 -1.87 -14.77 14.95
CA VAL A 20 -2.97 -14.48 14.00
C VAL A 20 -4.24 -15.25 14.36
N CYS A 21 -4.17 -16.22 15.28
CA CYS A 21 -5.30 -17.12 15.55
C CYS A 21 -6.20 -16.73 16.75
N LEU A 22 -5.79 -15.78 17.61
CA LEU A 22 -6.52 -15.54 18.88
C LEU A 22 -6.58 -14.08 19.38
N SER A 23 -6.04 -13.08 18.67
CA SER A 23 -6.01 -11.70 19.17
C SER A 23 -6.75 -10.75 18.25
N THR A 24 -7.52 -9.83 18.84
CA THR A 24 -8.13 -8.64 18.21
C THR A 24 -7.07 -7.60 17.80
N ASN A 25 -6.00 -8.04 17.13
CA ASN A 25 -4.94 -7.18 16.62
C ASN A 25 -5.29 -6.70 15.20
N VAL A 26 -4.56 -5.72 14.69
CA VAL A 26 -4.80 -5.16 13.33
C VAL A 26 -4.73 -6.23 12.23
N PHE A 27 -3.97 -7.31 12.45
CA PHE A 27 -3.86 -8.43 11.52
C PHE A 27 -5.04 -9.42 11.59
N ALA A 28 -5.93 -9.28 12.58
CA ALA A 28 -7.20 -10.00 12.67
C ALA A 28 -8.38 -9.23 12.04
N ALA A 29 -8.09 -8.24 11.18
CA ALA A 29 -9.10 -7.50 10.44
C ALA A 29 -10.11 -8.45 9.77
N ALA A 30 -11.40 -8.09 9.83
CA ALA A 30 -12.50 -8.90 9.31
C ALA A 30 -12.35 -9.21 7.81
N ALA A 31 -11.65 -8.35 7.07
CA ALA A 31 -11.15 -8.63 5.73
C ALA A 31 -9.68 -9.03 5.81
N GLY A 32 -9.35 -10.24 5.34
CA GLY A 32 -8.02 -10.82 5.48
C GLY A 32 -6.92 -10.05 4.73
N ILE A 33 -5.68 -10.25 5.14
CA ILE A 33 -4.49 -9.72 4.48
C ILE A 33 -3.93 -10.79 3.54
N TYR A 34 -3.97 -10.52 2.24
CA TYR A 34 -3.49 -11.43 1.19
C TYR A 34 -2.31 -10.88 0.40
N THR A 35 -1.88 -9.65 0.68
CA THR A 35 -0.74 -8.98 0.05
C THR A 35 0.47 -9.01 0.98
N THR A 36 1.67 -8.94 0.39
CA THR A 36 2.89 -8.74 1.19
C THR A 36 2.93 -7.31 1.70
N PRO A 37 3.23 -7.07 3.00
CA PRO A 37 3.39 -5.73 3.52
C PRO A 37 4.68 -5.08 3.00
N THR A 38 4.67 -3.75 2.91
CA THR A 38 5.85 -2.95 2.57
C THR A 38 6.33 -2.18 3.79
N LEU A 39 7.64 -2.01 3.92
CA LEU A 39 8.28 -1.41 5.09
C LEU A 39 8.96 -0.09 4.74
N ALA A 40 8.91 0.87 5.65
CA ALA A 40 9.73 2.09 5.60
C ALA A 40 10.30 2.41 6.99
N VAL A 41 11.30 3.29 7.04
CA VAL A 41 11.83 3.82 8.29
C VAL A 41 11.74 5.34 8.23
N ASP A 42 11.17 5.96 9.26
CA ASP A 42 11.06 7.40 9.33
C ASP A 42 12.35 8.07 9.81
N ALA A 43 12.38 9.41 9.80
CA ALA A 43 13.54 10.18 10.25
C ALA A 43 13.89 9.98 11.74
N THR A 44 12.97 9.44 12.54
CA THR A 44 13.19 9.12 13.96
C THR A 44 13.74 7.71 14.18
N GLY A 45 13.79 6.89 13.13
CA GLY A 45 14.22 5.49 13.18
C GLY A 45 13.10 4.50 13.52
N SER A 46 11.84 4.94 13.55
CA SER A 46 10.70 4.03 13.77
C SER A 46 10.41 3.23 12.50
N LEU A 47 10.08 1.95 12.65
CA LEU A 47 9.66 1.10 11.55
C LEU A 47 8.20 1.39 11.21
N TRP A 48 7.89 1.56 9.93
CA TRP A 48 6.53 1.66 9.44
C TRP A 48 6.18 0.44 8.60
N VAL A 49 5.03 -0.16 8.88
CA VAL A 49 4.48 -1.33 8.19
C VAL A 49 3.23 -0.91 7.44
N TYR A 50 3.24 -1.08 6.12
CA TYR A 50 2.15 -0.70 5.22
C TYR A 50 1.51 -1.94 4.64
N VAL A 51 0.21 -2.09 4.82
CA VAL A 51 -0.51 -3.30 4.39
C VAL A 51 -1.96 -2.97 4.09
N GLY A 52 -2.49 -3.56 3.02
CA GLY A 52 -3.91 -3.48 2.66
C GLY A 52 -4.60 -4.82 2.83
N THR A 53 -5.85 -4.78 3.27
CA THR A 53 -6.73 -5.95 3.26
C THR A 53 -7.43 -6.09 1.91
N GLY A 54 -7.80 -7.32 1.60
CA GLY A 54 -8.56 -7.65 0.40
C GLY A 54 -8.39 -9.11 0.04
N ASP A 55 -9.49 -9.83 -0.08
CA ASP A 55 -9.46 -11.22 -0.50
C ASP A 55 -9.13 -11.34 -1.99
N LYS A 56 -7.91 -11.79 -2.29
CA LYS A 56 -7.49 -12.05 -3.68
C LYS A 56 -8.14 -13.30 -4.28
N THR A 57 -8.61 -14.23 -3.45
CA THR A 57 -9.30 -15.45 -3.90
C THR A 57 -10.77 -15.18 -4.22
N ASP A 58 -11.37 -14.16 -3.61
CA ASP A 58 -12.71 -13.64 -3.93
C ASP A 58 -12.69 -12.11 -4.13
N PRO A 59 -12.15 -11.62 -5.26
CA PRO A 59 -12.07 -10.19 -5.56
C PRO A 59 -13.45 -9.54 -5.78
N ALA A 60 -14.51 -10.34 -5.95
CA ALA A 60 -15.89 -9.90 -6.10
C ALA A 60 -16.75 -10.14 -4.84
N GLY A 61 -16.14 -10.51 -3.70
CA GLY A 61 -16.85 -10.71 -2.43
C GLY A 61 -17.71 -9.51 -2.00
N SER A 62 -18.69 -9.77 -1.15
CA SER A 62 -19.61 -8.74 -0.63
C SER A 62 -19.02 -7.88 0.48
N GLU A 63 -17.83 -8.22 0.97
CA GLU A 63 -17.17 -7.50 2.06
C GLU A 63 -16.95 -6.03 1.69
N ALA A 64 -17.25 -5.17 2.68
CA ALA A 64 -17.18 -3.72 2.57
C ALA A 64 -16.35 -3.12 3.70
N THR A 65 -15.44 -3.92 4.25
CA THR A 65 -14.68 -3.57 5.46
C THR A 65 -13.20 -3.40 5.22
N ASP A 66 -12.78 -3.49 3.96
CA ASP A 66 -11.37 -3.44 3.59
C ASP A 66 -10.71 -2.12 3.97
N THR A 67 -9.49 -2.24 4.47
CA THR A 67 -8.75 -1.16 5.12
C THR A 67 -7.29 -1.24 4.73
N PHE A 68 -6.69 -0.07 4.53
CA PHE A 68 -5.25 0.08 4.41
C PHE A 68 -4.68 0.61 5.71
N TYR A 69 -3.65 -0.04 6.22
CA TYR A 69 -3.00 0.29 7.49
C TYR A 69 -1.57 0.77 7.24
N ALA A 70 -1.18 1.79 7.98
CA ALA A 70 0.20 2.24 8.15
C ALA A 70 0.52 2.24 9.65
N ILE A 71 1.23 1.21 10.09
CA ILE A 71 1.51 0.95 11.50
C ILE A 71 2.92 1.41 11.81
N ARG A 72 3.07 2.36 12.73
CA ARG A 72 4.36 2.79 13.27
C ARG A 72 4.71 1.91 14.48
N ASP A 73 5.72 1.09 14.30
CA ASP A 73 6.36 0.32 15.37
C ASP A 73 7.67 0.99 15.78
N SER A 74 7.71 1.44 17.04
CA SER A 74 8.88 2.09 17.64
C SER A 74 9.59 1.22 18.68
N ASP A 75 8.99 0.11 19.11
CA ASP A 75 9.46 -0.67 20.26
C ASP A 75 9.64 -2.17 19.99
N PHE A 76 9.15 -2.68 18.86
CA PHE A 76 9.25 -4.08 18.41
C PHE A 76 8.71 -5.11 19.40
N SER A 77 7.84 -4.70 20.33
CA SER A 77 7.38 -5.53 21.45
C SER A 77 5.89 -5.37 21.75
N SER A 78 5.33 -4.20 21.46
CA SER A 78 3.93 -3.87 21.67
C SER A 78 3.04 -4.50 20.61
N THR A 79 1.80 -4.81 20.99
CA THR A 79 0.75 -5.21 20.05
C THR A 79 -0.23 -4.05 19.90
N TYR A 80 -0.53 -3.69 18.65
CA TYR A 80 -1.47 -2.62 18.34
C TYR A 80 -2.80 -3.16 17.82
N THR A 81 -3.85 -2.42 18.14
CA THR A 81 -5.22 -2.57 17.64
C THR A 81 -5.61 -1.33 16.84
N GLU A 82 -6.73 -1.34 16.13
CA GLU A 82 -7.21 -0.15 15.41
C GLU A 82 -7.40 1.06 16.33
N ASN A 83 -7.72 0.86 17.61
CA ASN A 83 -7.84 1.96 18.58
C ASN A 83 -6.52 2.70 18.81
N ASN A 84 -5.39 2.02 18.59
CA ASN A 84 -4.06 2.61 18.67
C ASN A 84 -3.68 3.35 17.38
N LEU A 85 -4.47 3.24 16.32
CA LEU A 85 -4.25 3.92 15.05
C LEU A 85 -5.25 5.08 14.91
N GLU A 86 -4.90 6.06 14.08
CA GLU A 86 -5.80 7.14 13.70
C GLU A 86 -6.61 6.78 12.45
N ASN A 87 -7.92 6.98 12.49
CA ASN A 87 -8.76 6.78 11.31
C ASN A 87 -8.71 8.03 10.41
N ILE A 88 -8.03 7.93 9.27
CA ILE A 88 -7.89 9.06 8.35
C ILE A 88 -8.93 9.06 7.21
N THR A 89 -9.91 8.16 7.23
CA THR A 89 -10.86 7.98 6.12
C THR A 89 -11.58 9.27 5.74
N SER A 90 -11.97 10.07 6.73
CA SER A 90 -12.72 11.32 6.53
C SER A 90 -11.91 12.58 6.82
N THR A 91 -10.62 12.45 7.15
CA THR A 91 -9.71 13.58 7.41
C THR A 91 -8.75 13.75 6.24
N SER A 92 -8.10 14.91 6.13
CA SER A 92 -7.12 15.17 5.06
C SER A 92 -5.81 14.43 5.27
N SER A 93 -5.38 14.25 6.53
CA SER A 93 -4.09 13.65 6.89
C SER A 93 -4.04 13.28 8.38
N TYR A 94 -3.12 12.40 8.75
CA TYR A 94 -2.71 12.08 10.12
C TYR A 94 -1.74 13.14 10.63
N ALA A 95 -2.08 13.75 11.76
CA ALA A 95 -1.33 14.86 12.37
C ALA A 95 -0.13 14.41 13.22
N ASN A 96 0.34 13.16 13.07
CA ASN A 96 1.39 12.58 13.90
C ASN A 96 1.10 12.65 15.42
N ASP A 97 -0.13 12.32 15.81
CA ASP A 97 -0.55 12.29 17.21
C ASP A 97 0.35 11.33 18.01
N PRO A 98 1.01 11.79 19.09
CA PRO A 98 1.93 10.97 19.89
C PRO A 98 1.23 9.84 20.66
N SER A 99 -0.09 9.88 20.83
CA SER A 99 -0.89 8.81 21.42
C SER A 99 -1.26 7.70 20.42
N LYS A 100 -0.98 7.93 19.14
CA LYS A 100 -1.28 7.00 18.05
C LYS A 100 0.00 6.37 17.50
N HIS A 101 -0.12 5.15 17.00
CA HIS A 101 0.96 4.34 16.45
C HIS A 101 0.79 4.19 14.94
N GLY A 102 0.44 5.29 14.26
CA GLY A 102 0.17 5.32 12.83
C GLY A 102 -1.30 5.59 12.51
N TRP A 103 -1.72 5.18 11.33
CA TRP A 103 -3.02 5.52 10.77
C TRP A 103 -3.61 4.40 9.91
N PHE A 104 -4.90 4.49 9.64
CA PHE A 104 -5.57 3.63 8.69
C PHE A 104 -6.59 4.39 7.83
N LEU A 105 -6.76 3.90 6.62
CA LEU A 105 -7.71 4.38 5.63
C LEU A 105 -8.67 3.25 5.31
N ARG A 106 -9.95 3.41 5.66
CA ARG A 106 -10.99 2.47 5.24
C ARG A 106 -11.35 2.74 3.78
N PHE A 107 -11.37 1.70 2.97
CA PHE A 107 -11.88 1.80 1.60
C PHE A 107 -13.41 1.94 1.60
N GLY A 108 -13.93 2.60 0.56
CA GLY A 108 -15.36 2.88 0.45
C GLY A 108 -16.11 1.77 -0.28
N GLY A 109 -17.27 1.35 0.25
CA GLY A 109 -18.08 0.31 -0.37
C GLY A 109 -17.33 -1.02 -0.45
N ARG A 110 -17.29 -1.66 -1.63
CA ARG A 110 -16.63 -2.96 -1.86
C ARG A 110 -15.18 -2.86 -2.35
N GLU A 111 -14.59 -1.67 -2.26
CA GLU A 111 -13.22 -1.40 -2.69
C GLU A 111 -12.21 -2.10 -1.79
N ARG A 112 -11.18 -2.73 -2.38
CA ARG A 112 -10.21 -3.56 -1.65
C ARG A 112 -8.80 -3.49 -2.25
N CYS A 113 -7.79 -3.84 -1.46
CA CYS A 113 -6.39 -3.85 -1.89
C CYS A 113 -5.97 -5.26 -2.30
N LEU A 114 -5.72 -5.46 -3.59
CA LEU A 114 -5.39 -6.78 -4.17
C LEU A 114 -3.93 -6.92 -4.60
N ALA A 115 -3.12 -5.88 -4.44
CA ALA A 115 -1.73 -5.88 -4.80
C ALA A 115 -0.86 -5.22 -3.74
N GLU A 116 0.42 -5.56 -3.74
CA GLU A 116 1.38 -5.06 -2.77
C GLU A 116 1.57 -3.53 -2.95
N PRO A 117 1.61 -2.75 -1.85
CA PRO A 117 1.90 -1.33 -1.93
C PRO A 117 3.37 -1.08 -2.28
N LEU A 118 3.65 0.01 -2.98
CA LEU A 118 5.01 0.47 -3.29
C LEU A 118 5.31 1.73 -2.49
N ILE A 119 6.51 1.83 -1.93
CA ILE A 119 6.98 3.05 -1.26
C ILE A 119 8.16 3.62 -2.04
N THR A 120 8.00 4.86 -2.49
CA THR A 120 9.06 5.60 -3.17
C THR A 120 8.89 7.09 -2.95
N ASP A 121 10.01 7.81 -2.77
CA ASP A 121 10.04 9.26 -2.61
C ASP A 121 9.09 9.80 -1.53
N GLN A 122 9.08 9.16 -0.36
CA GLN A 122 8.19 9.51 0.77
C GLN A 122 6.69 9.37 0.46
N LYS A 123 6.33 8.66 -0.61
CA LYS A 123 4.94 8.36 -0.97
C LYS A 123 4.70 6.87 -0.95
N VAL A 124 3.47 6.50 -0.63
CA VAL A 124 2.93 5.15 -0.73
C VAL A 124 1.99 5.12 -1.92
N TYR A 125 2.26 4.21 -2.84
CA TYR A 125 1.43 3.94 -4.01
C TYR A 125 0.67 2.66 -3.76
N ILE A 126 -0.66 2.72 -3.86
CA ILE A 126 -1.55 1.61 -3.54
C ILE A 126 -2.54 1.47 -4.68
N THR A 127 -2.74 0.27 -5.17
CA THR A 127 -3.80 -0.01 -6.12
C THR A 127 -4.97 -0.67 -5.43
N SER A 128 -6.16 -0.15 -5.68
CA SER A 128 -7.39 -0.74 -5.19
C SER A 128 -8.28 -1.17 -6.36
N TYR A 129 -9.20 -2.08 -6.06
CA TYR A 129 -10.20 -2.56 -6.99
C TYR A 129 -11.58 -2.51 -6.34
N THR A 130 -12.55 -1.91 -7.04
CA THR A 130 -13.97 -1.97 -6.69
C THR A 130 -14.69 -2.85 -7.71
N PRO A 131 -15.20 -4.04 -7.33
CA PRO A 131 -15.97 -4.89 -8.22
C PRO A 131 -17.28 -4.21 -8.64
N ALA A 132 -17.70 -4.47 -9.89
CA ALA A 132 -18.99 -4.00 -10.38
C ALA A 132 -20.17 -4.54 -9.55
N ALA A 133 -21.31 -3.84 -9.57
CA ALA A 133 -22.52 -4.33 -8.93
C ALA A 133 -23.00 -5.63 -9.61
N GLY A 134 -23.26 -6.67 -8.82
CA GLY A 134 -23.71 -7.98 -9.34
C GLY A 134 -22.63 -8.84 -9.98
N SER A 135 -21.35 -8.44 -9.94
CA SER A 135 -20.23 -9.28 -10.38
C SER A 135 -20.08 -10.51 -9.48
N SER A 136 -19.71 -11.65 -10.07
CA SER A 136 -19.46 -12.89 -9.33
C SER A 136 -18.17 -13.57 -9.79
N GLY A 137 -17.38 -14.12 -8.88
CA GLY A 137 -16.17 -14.87 -9.21
C GLY A 137 -15.07 -14.03 -9.86
N CYS A 138 -14.53 -14.51 -11.00
CA CYS A 138 -13.41 -13.91 -11.74
C CYS A 138 -13.82 -12.77 -12.71
N ASP A 139 -15.04 -12.23 -12.57
CA ASP A 139 -15.47 -11.08 -13.36
C ASP A 139 -14.50 -9.91 -13.16
N THR A 140 -13.76 -9.56 -14.21
CA THR A 140 -12.83 -8.42 -14.17
C THR A 140 -13.53 -7.08 -14.40
N SER A 141 -14.86 -7.06 -14.35
CA SER A 141 -15.63 -5.83 -14.46
C SER A 141 -15.59 -5.07 -13.13
N GLY A 142 -15.09 -3.84 -13.14
CA GLY A 142 -14.95 -3.03 -11.94
C GLY A 142 -14.01 -1.86 -12.19
N VAL A 143 -13.77 -1.05 -11.16
CA VAL A 143 -12.95 0.16 -11.26
C VAL A 143 -11.65 -0.06 -10.51
N ALA A 144 -10.53 0.22 -11.17
CA ALA A 144 -9.22 0.30 -10.53
C ALA A 144 -8.91 1.76 -10.15
N LYS A 145 -8.39 1.95 -8.94
CA LYS A 145 -7.80 3.25 -8.54
C LYS A 145 -6.34 3.10 -8.16
N LEU A 146 -5.60 4.17 -8.37
CA LEU A 146 -4.28 4.37 -7.79
C LEU A 146 -4.39 5.41 -6.69
N TYR A 147 -3.95 5.07 -5.50
CA TYR A 147 -3.70 5.98 -4.41
C TYR A 147 -2.26 6.44 -4.45
N ILE A 148 -2.04 7.74 -4.29
CA ILE A 148 -0.73 8.34 -4.06
C ILE A 148 -0.88 9.17 -2.80
N ILE A 149 -0.21 8.72 -1.73
CA ILE A 149 -0.35 9.33 -0.40
C ILE A 149 1.00 9.49 0.29
N ASP A 150 1.15 10.51 1.11
CA ASP A 150 2.34 10.72 1.94
C ASP A 150 2.52 9.56 2.93
N TYR A 151 3.74 9.04 3.05
CA TYR A 151 4.00 7.83 3.81
C TYR A 151 3.81 7.99 5.31
N LEU A 152 4.01 9.19 5.88
CA LEU A 152 3.85 9.41 7.31
C LEU A 152 2.42 9.77 7.67
N THR A 153 1.81 10.64 6.87
CA THR A 153 0.55 11.29 7.21
C THR A 153 -0.65 10.68 6.48
N GLY A 154 -0.44 9.92 5.41
CA GLY A 154 -1.54 9.47 4.55
C GLY A 154 -2.28 10.63 3.86
N GLY A 155 -1.66 11.81 3.78
CA GLY A 155 -2.16 12.95 3.00
C GLY A 155 -2.19 12.64 1.51
N GLY A 156 -3.17 13.17 0.78
CA GLY A 156 -3.31 12.89 -0.65
C GLY A 156 -2.34 13.70 -1.53
N GLU A 157 -1.68 13.00 -2.47
CA GLU A 157 -0.61 13.53 -3.32
C GLU A 157 -0.91 13.42 -4.84
N VAL A 158 -2.08 12.89 -5.26
CA VAL A 158 -2.48 12.90 -6.69
C VAL A 158 -2.72 14.35 -7.18
N GLY A 159 -3.15 15.19 -6.25
CA GLY A 159 -3.31 16.63 -6.36
C GLY A 159 -3.48 17.19 -4.95
N THR A 160 -3.80 18.47 -4.80
CA THR A 160 -3.89 19.10 -3.46
C THR A 160 -4.93 18.41 -2.56
N GLY A 161 -4.48 17.52 -1.68
CA GLY A 161 -5.32 16.77 -0.74
C GLY A 161 -6.11 15.60 -1.36
N VAL A 162 -5.88 15.27 -2.64
CA VAL A 162 -6.59 14.17 -3.33
C VAL A 162 -5.76 12.90 -3.20
N ARG A 163 -6.33 11.86 -2.57
CA ARG A 163 -5.60 10.61 -2.29
C ARG A 163 -5.53 9.65 -3.47
N SER A 164 -6.51 9.67 -4.38
CA SER A 164 -6.64 8.65 -5.41
C SER A 164 -7.19 9.18 -6.73
N GLU A 165 -6.81 8.53 -7.82
CA GLU A 165 -7.40 8.68 -9.15
C GLU A 165 -7.85 7.33 -9.72
N VAL A 166 -8.81 7.38 -10.64
CA VAL A 166 -9.24 6.20 -11.40
C VAL A 166 -8.23 5.96 -12.52
N ILE A 167 -7.66 4.76 -12.56
CA ILE A 167 -6.61 4.40 -13.54
C ILE A 167 -7.12 3.49 -14.65
N GLY A 168 -8.30 2.91 -14.49
CA GLY A 168 -8.88 2.03 -15.49
C GLY A 168 -9.95 1.10 -14.93
N SER A 169 -10.15 -0.01 -15.65
CA SER A 169 -11.11 -1.04 -15.32
C SER A 169 -10.42 -2.36 -14.98
N GLY A 170 -11.05 -3.16 -14.12
CA GLY A 170 -10.55 -4.46 -13.70
C GLY A 170 -9.49 -4.39 -12.61
N VAL A 171 -8.81 -5.51 -12.37
CA VAL A 171 -7.87 -5.63 -11.26
C VAL A 171 -6.53 -5.03 -11.66
N ALA A 172 -6.01 -4.15 -10.81
CA ALA A 172 -4.70 -3.53 -11.01
C ALA A 172 -3.56 -4.40 -10.42
N SER A 173 -2.42 -4.39 -11.10
CA SER A 173 -1.16 -4.96 -10.62
C SER A 173 -0.57 -4.10 -9.50
N ALA A 174 0.42 -4.64 -8.79
CA ALA A 174 1.26 -3.81 -7.91
C ALA A 174 1.90 -2.67 -8.72
N PRO A 175 2.03 -1.45 -8.15
CA PRO A 175 2.79 -0.39 -8.79
C PRO A 175 4.25 -0.78 -8.98
N VAL A 176 4.83 -0.39 -10.11
CA VAL A 176 6.24 -0.61 -10.44
C VAL A 176 6.91 0.72 -10.68
N VAL A 177 8.07 0.92 -10.05
CA VAL A 177 8.92 2.09 -10.27
C VAL A 177 9.89 1.82 -11.43
N SER A 178 9.98 2.76 -12.36
CA SER A 178 10.96 2.80 -13.43
C SER A 178 11.81 4.05 -13.27
N VAL A 179 13.11 3.87 -13.05
CA VAL A 179 14.04 4.99 -12.85
C VAL A 179 14.79 5.27 -14.15
N ASN A 180 14.80 6.53 -14.58
CA ASN A 180 15.65 6.98 -15.67
C ASN A 180 17.13 6.97 -15.20
N PRO A 181 18.02 6.20 -15.85
CA PRO A 181 19.40 6.04 -15.39
C PRO A 181 20.25 7.31 -15.60
N VAL A 182 19.80 8.25 -16.43
CA VAL A 182 20.55 9.48 -16.75
C VAL A 182 20.09 10.65 -15.87
N THR A 183 18.78 10.85 -15.75
CA THR A 183 18.25 11.99 -14.98
C THR A 183 17.98 11.65 -13.52
N GLY A 184 17.87 10.37 -13.17
CA GLY A 184 17.43 9.93 -11.84
C GLY A 184 15.94 10.17 -11.55
N SER A 185 15.20 10.74 -12.51
CA SER A 185 13.74 10.86 -12.44
C SER A 185 13.11 9.47 -12.46
N TYR A 186 11.98 9.29 -11.78
CA TYR A 186 11.27 8.03 -11.79
C TYR A 186 9.84 8.20 -12.31
N ASP A 187 9.34 7.14 -12.94
CA ASP A 187 7.97 6.99 -13.37
C ASP A 187 7.35 5.80 -12.64
N ILE A 188 6.08 5.91 -12.27
CA ILE A 188 5.32 4.80 -11.69
C ILE A 188 4.36 4.25 -12.74
N TYR A 189 4.41 2.94 -12.92
CA TYR A 189 3.56 2.22 -13.84
C TYR A 189 2.67 1.24 -13.09
N VAL A 190 1.41 1.18 -13.51
CA VAL A 190 0.43 0.21 -13.04
C VAL A 190 -0.23 -0.42 -14.25
N SER A 191 -0.49 -1.72 -14.22
CA SER A 191 -1.26 -2.38 -15.28
C SER A 191 -2.62 -2.85 -14.77
N THR A 192 -3.65 -2.76 -15.60
CA THR A 192 -5.01 -3.21 -15.29
C THR A 192 -5.39 -4.40 -16.17
N SER A 193 -6.18 -5.34 -15.61
CA SER A 193 -6.62 -6.53 -16.33
C SER A 193 -7.47 -6.20 -17.56
N ASN A 194 -8.15 -5.05 -17.55
CA ASN A 194 -8.93 -4.57 -18.66
C ASN A 194 -8.34 -3.25 -19.16
N ALA A 195 -8.45 -3.02 -20.47
CA ALA A 195 -8.04 -1.75 -21.04
C ALA A 195 -8.90 -0.61 -20.48
N THR A 196 -8.30 0.56 -20.32
CA THR A 196 -9.03 1.76 -19.90
C THR A 196 -10.08 2.11 -20.95
N ALA A 197 -11.31 2.42 -20.53
CA ALA A 197 -12.41 2.68 -21.45
C ALA A 197 -12.04 3.79 -22.46
N GLY A 198 -12.07 3.46 -23.76
CA GLY A 198 -11.71 4.38 -24.84
C GLY A 198 -10.24 4.36 -25.25
N THR A 199 -9.41 3.51 -24.66
CA THR A 199 -8.03 3.23 -25.10
C THR A 199 -7.80 1.72 -25.19
N ASP A 200 -6.80 1.29 -25.98
CA ASP A 200 -6.30 -0.09 -25.97
C ASP A 200 -5.18 -0.28 -24.92
N ALA A 201 -4.98 0.71 -24.05
CA ALA A 201 -3.89 0.72 -23.09
C ALA A 201 -4.28 -0.03 -21.82
N HIS A 202 -3.46 -1.02 -21.46
CA HIS A 202 -3.53 -1.74 -20.19
C HIS A 202 -2.60 -1.16 -19.13
N THR A 203 -1.72 -0.24 -19.51
CA THR A 203 -0.71 0.33 -18.61
C THR A 203 -1.01 1.81 -18.42
N PHE A 204 -1.12 2.20 -17.15
CA PHE A 204 -1.25 3.55 -16.70
C PHE A 204 0.10 4.04 -16.16
N LYS A 205 0.51 5.24 -16.58
CA LYS A 205 1.64 5.96 -16.00
C LYS A 205 1.09 6.98 -15.02
N ALA A 206 1.43 6.86 -13.75
CA ALA A 206 1.00 7.81 -12.73
C ALA A 206 1.59 9.19 -12.99
N THR A 207 0.75 10.22 -12.84
CA THR A 207 1.24 11.61 -12.81
C THR A 207 1.45 11.99 -11.35
N ASP A 208 2.68 11.93 -10.88
CA ASP A 208 3.03 12.38 -9.53
C ASP A 208 3.37 13.88 -9.59
N PRO A 209 2.51 14.79 -9.08
CA PRO A 209 2.74 16.23 -9.13
C PRO A 209 3.94 16.67 -8.28
N SER A 210 4.38 15.82 -7.36
CA SER A 210 5.48 16.05 -6.43
C SER A 210 6.66 15.13 -6.74
N ALA A 211 6.78 14.58 -7.96
CA ALA A 211 7.93 13.78 -8.37
C ALA A 211 9.20 14.62 -8.24
N VAL A 212 9.99 14.38 -7.20
CA VAL A 212 11.22 15.12 -7.01
C VAL A 212 12.23 14.58 -8.01
N ASN A 213 12.77 15.46 -8.88
CA ASN A 213 13.84 15.11 -9.83
C ASN A 213 15.19 14.81 -9.17
N THR A 214 15.21 14.58 -7.85
CA THR A 214 16.39 14.11 -7.12
C THR A 214 16.07 12.75 -6.53
N PRO A 215 16.79 11.69 -6.92
CA PRO A 215 16.50 10.35 -6.44
C PRO A 215 16.56 10.32 -4.93
N SER A 216 15.53 9.74 -4.29
CA SER A 216 15.61 9.47 -2.86
C SER A 216 16.81 8.55 -2.62
N ARG A 217 17.77 8.99 -1.80
CA ARG A 217 19.07 8.30 -1.61
C ARG A 217 18.94 6.96 -0.85
N ASN A 218 17.71 6.52 -0.58
CA ASN A 218 17.39 5.39 0.27
C ASN A 218 16.61 4.26 -0.45
N GLN A 219 16.54 4.29 -1.78
CA GLN A 219 15.94 3.20 -2.56
C GLN A 219 16.98 2.21 -3.07
N ILE A 220 16.75 0.94 -2.76
CA ILE A 220 17.49 -0.17 -3.35
C ILE A 220 16.61 -0.72 -4.48
N TYR A 221 17.02 -0.51 -5.71
CA TYR A 221 16.36 -1.09 -6.88
C TYR A 221 17.34 -1.92 -7.70
N TRP A 222 16.79 -2.82 -8.51
CA TRP A 222 17.58 -3.61 -9.45
C TRP A 222 17.91 -2.77 -10.68
N HIS A 223 19.20 -2.54 -10.92
CA HIS A 223 19.67 -1.81 -12.09
C HIS A 223 20.06 -2.80 -13.20
N ASP A 224 19.25 -2.93 -14.25
CA ASP A 224 19.67 -3.69 -15.44
C ASP A 224 20.78 -2.92 -16.17
N MET A 225 21.93 -3.54 -16.41
CA MET A 225 23.03 -2.94 -17.15
C MET A 225 23.18 -3.51 -18.57
N ARG A 226 22.23 -4.33 -19.05
CA ARG A 226 22.37 -5.03 -20.34
C ARG A 226 22.00 -4.20 -21.57
N VAL A 227 21.31 -3.08 -21.39
CA VAL A 227 20.98 -2.15 -22.46
C VAL A 227 21.67 -0.83 -22.14
N LYS A 228 22.62 -0.43 -23.00
CA LYS A 228 23.33 0.85 -22.92
C LYS A 228 22.79 1.79 -23.99
#